data_AF-A0A7W0F1B5-F1
#
_entry.id   AF-A0A7W0F1B5-F1
#
_cell.length_a   1.000
_cell.length_b   1.000
_cell.length_c   1.000
_cell.angle_alpha   90.00
_cell.angle_beta   90.00
_cell.angle_gamma   90.00
#
_symmetry.space_group_name_H-M   'P 1'
#
loop_
_entity.id
_entity.type
_entity.pdbx_description
1 polymer ?
#
loop_
_entity_poly.entity_id
_entity_poly.type
_entity_poly.pdbx_seq_one_letter_code
_entity_poly.pdbx_strand_id
1 'polypeptide(L)'
;MGENYLITDGFVEAVSSFETLSDSLKQIPFDPYRWKWAILAMHSGLQGMMILALQGSHGLHVLKKEDAKRWLDAHENGGPYPTDLQLDGFLSLYKKIKGELMIMYVDSKKFTPKGTEGDSIKFLNRLRNEYVHFTPRVWAFELVGLPDIFMDCQNIAEFLAWQSGNVFWRESSLKKRIKNAFSLSRSSLLKLREKYENG
;
A
#
# COMPACT_ATOMS: atom_id res chain seq x y z
N MET A 1 -24.39 13.77 -10.00
CA MET A 1 -24.40 12.33 -9.65
C MET A 1 -25.06 12.22 -8.27
N GLY A 2 -26.01 11.29 -8.10
CA GLY A 2 -26.89 11.23 -6.91
C GLY A 2 -26.29 10.49 -5.72
N GLU A 3 -26.97 10.57 -4.57
CA GLU A 3 -26.58 10.03 -3.25
C GLU A 3 -26.41 8.50 -3.17
N ASN A 4 -26.65 7.76 -4.26
CA ASN A 4 -26.62 6.29 -4.30
C ASN A 4 -25.34 5.69 -4.91
N TYR A 5 -24.32 6.50 -5.22
CA TYR A 5 -23.08 6.02 -5.83
C TYR A 5 -21.89 6.24 -4.89
N LEU A 6 -21.13 5.17 -4.64
CA LEU A 6 -19.81 5.28 -4.04
C LEU A 6 -18.82 5.73 -5.12
N ILE A 7 -18.36 6.98 -5.02
CA ILE A 7 -17.31 7.53 -5.89
C ILE A 7 -15.98 7.31 -5.19
N THR A 8 -15.04 6.68 -5.88
CA THR A 8 -13.69 6.42 -5.36
C THR A 8 -12.64 6.55 -6.47
N ASP A 9 -11.41 6.81 -6.06
CA ASP A 9 -10.23 6.86 -6.90
C ASP A 9 -9.01 6.32 -6.13
N GLY A 10 -7.83 6.30 -6.78
CA GLY A 10 -6.62 5.78 -6.16
C GLY A 10 -6.21 6.51 -4.87
N PHE A 11 -6.49 7.81 -4.73
CA PHE A 11 -6.19 8.55 -3.51
C PHE A 11 -7.19 8.19 -2.40
N VAL A 12 -8.48 8.16 -2.70
CA VAL A 12 -9.53 7.78 -1.75
C VAL A 12 -9.28 6.35 -1.23
N GLU A 13 -9.01 5.39 -2.12
CA GLU A 13 -8.74 4.00 -1.75
C GLU A 13 -7.51 3.86 -0.85
N ALA A 14 -6.40 4.54 -1.18
CA ALA A 14 -5.19 4.49 -0.37
C ALA A 14 -5.42 5.10 1.02
N VAL A 15 -6.04 6.29 1.09
CA VAL A 15 -6.33 7.00 2.35
C VAL A 15 -7.27 6.17 3.22
N SER A 16 -8.40 5.71 2.67
CA SER A 16 -9.39 4.93 3.40
C SER A 16 -8.87 3.57 3.86
N SER A 17 -7.93 2.97 3.13
CA SER A 17 -7.22 1.78 3.60
C SER A 17 -6.39 2.06 4.86
N PHE A 18 -5.67 3.18 4.93
CA PHE A 18 -4.91 3.55 6.14
C PHE A 18 -5.80 3.97 7.32
N GLU A 19 -6.94 4.60 7.05
CA GLU A 19 -7.95 4.85 8.10
C GLU A 19 -8.46 3.53 8.69
N THR A 20 -8.84 2.59 7.81
CA THR A 20 -9.28 1.23 8.20
C THR A 20 -8.20 0.48 8.97
N LEU A 21 -6.93 0.62 8.58
CA LEU A 21 -5.80 0.08 9.33
C LEU A 21 -5.77 0.66 10.74
N SER A 22 -5.81 1.99 10.87
CA SER A 22 -5.72 2.66 12.17
C SER A 22 -6.85 2.24 13.11
N ASP A 23 -8.06 2.05 12.58
CA ASP A 23 -9.21 1.61 13.36
C ASP A 23 -9.13 0.14 13.72
N SER A 24 -8.69 -0.72 12.79
CA SER A 24 -8.46 -2.14 13.09
C SER A 24 -7.42 -2.32 14.19
N LEU A 25 -6.31 -1.58 14.13
CA LEU A 25 -5.24 -1.63 15.14
C LEU A 25 -5.73 -1.24 16.54
N LYS A 26 -6.60 -0.22 16.66
CA LYS A 26 -7.20 0.18 17.95
C LYS A 26 -8.06 -0.91 18.58
N GLN A 27 -8.65 -1.78 17.76
CA GLN A 27 -9.56 -2.84 18.21
C GLN A 27 -8.84 -4.13 18.61
N ILE A 28 -7.60 -4.34 18.16
CA ILE A 28 -6.79 -5.54 18.47
C ILE A 28 -6.68 -5.88 19.97
N PRO A 29 -6.54 -4.90 20.89
CA PRO A 29 -6.48 -5.21 22.31
C PRO A 29 -7.72 -5.93 22.85
N PHE A 30 -8.88 -5.73 22.21
CA PHE A 30 -10.18 -6.30 22.61
C PHE A 30 -10.57 -7.50 21.74
N ASP A 31 -10.13 -7.52 20.48
CA ASP A 31 -10.44 -8.56 19.50
C ASP A 31 -9.19 -8.86 18.65
N PRO A 32 -8.40 -9.89 19.01
CA PRO A 32 -7.20 -10.26 18.26
C PRO A 32 -7.46 -10.63 16.79
N TYR A 33 -8.69 -11.05 16.43
CA TYR A 33 -9.04 -11.37 15.04
C TYR A 33 -8.96 -10.14 14.13
N ARG A 34 -8.96 -8.93 14.71
CA ARG A 34 -8.74 -7.66 13.98
C ARG A 34 -7.39 -7.60 13.26
N TRP A 35 -6.42 -8.43 13.63
CA TRP A 35 -5.19 -8.59 12.86
C TRP A 35 -5.44 -8.94 11.39
N LYS A 36 -6.44 -9.78 11.10
CA LYS A 36 -6.83 -10.09 9.71
C LYS A 36 -7.13 -8.80 8.94
N TRP A 37 -8.00 -7.96 9.51
CA TRP A 37 -8.43 -6.72 8.86
C TRP A 37 -7.30 -5.70 8.78
N ALA A 38 -6.43 -5.62 9.80
CA ALA A 38 -5.23 -4.81 9.76
C ALA A 38 -4.27 -5.25 8.64
N ILE A 39 -4.08 -6.55 8.43
CA ILE A 39 -3.24 -7.10 7.35
C ILE A 39 -3.80 -6.73 5.98
N LEU A 40 -5.10 -6.93 5.77
CA LEU A 40 -5.75 -6.56 4.51
C LEU A 40 -5.64 -5.05 4.25
N ALA A 41 -5.91 -4.23 5.26
CA ALA A 41 -5.87 -2.78 5.17
C ALA A 41 -4.45 -2.24 4.92
N MET A 42 -3.44 -2.77 5.61
CA MET A 42 -2.04 -2.41 5.37
C MET A 42 -1.59 -2.78 3.95
N HIS A 43 -1.93 -3.98 3.48
CA HIS A 43 -1.60 -4.43 2.13
C HIS A 43 -2.25 -3.54 1.07
N SER A 44 -3.56 -3.31 1.17
CA SER A 44 -4.30 -2.44 0.25
C SER A 44 -3.78 -1.01 0.25
N GLY A 45 -3.56 -0.43 1.44
CA GLY A 45 -3.05 0.94 1.58
C GLY A 45 -1.64 1.10 1.00
N LEU A 46 -0.74 0.17 1.30
CA LEU A 46 0.62 0.19 0.76
C LEU A 46 0.62 -0.03 -0.77
N GLN A 47 -0.24 -0.90 -1.29
CA GLN A 47 -0.41 -1.08 -2.74
C GLN A 47 -0.89 0.23 -3.39
N GLY A 48 -1.90 0.87 -2.80
CA GLY A 48 -2.39 2.18 -3.25
C GLY A 48 -1.29 3.23 -3.27
N MET A 49 -0.46 3.31 -2.22
CA MET A 49 0.66 4.25 -2.18
C MET A 49 1.72 3.96 -3.24
N MET A 50 2.03 2.68 -3.52
CA MET A 50 2.93 2.33 -4.63
C MET A 50 2.34 2.74 -5.97
N ILE A 51 1.03 2.56 -6.19
CA ILE A 51 0.35 3.01 -7.39
C ILE A 51 0.46 4.53 -7.54
N LEU A 52 0.09 5.28 -6.49
CA LEU A 52 0.11 6.75 -6.51
C LEU A 52 1.50 7.31 -6.78
N ALA A 53 2.56 6.67 -6.26
CA ALA A 53 3.93 7.10 -6.45
C ALA A 53 4.53 6.69 -7.80
N LEU A 54 3.99 5.66 -8.46
CA LEU A 54 4.48 5.16 -9.75
C LEU A 54 3.68 5.68 -10.94
N GLN A 55 2.39 6.00 -10.79
CA GLN A 55 1.48 6.26 -11.91
C GLN A 55 1.97 7.36 -12.87
N GLY A 56 2.67 8.38 -12.38
CA GLY A 56 3.07 9.53 -13.18
C GLY A 56 1.87 10.16 -13.90
N SER A 57 2.09 10.70 -15.09
CA SER A 57 1.03 11.36 -15.87
C SER A 57 0.17 10.39 -16.70
N HIS A 58 0.69 9.20 -17.05
CA HIS A 58 0.07 8.28 -18.02
C HIS A 58 -0.31 6.91 -17.43
N GLY A 59 0.01 6.62 -16.17
CA GLY A 59 -0.39 5.40 -15.47
C GLY A 59 0.35 4.11 -15.87
N LEU A 60 1.17 4.13 -16.91
CA LEU A 60 1.74 2.88 -17.47
C LEU A 60 2.74 2.18 -16.54
N HIS A 61 3.42 2.91 -15.66
CA HIS A 61 4.45 2.32 -14.78
C HIS A 61 3.85 1.33 -13.78
N VAL A 62 2.56 1.41 -13.46
CA VAL A 62 1.91 0.49 -12.53
C VAL A 62 1.46 -0.81 -13.21
N LEU A 63 1.41 -0.85 -14.54
CA LEU A 63 0.92 -1.99 -15.30
C LEU A 63 1.94 -3.12 -15.40
N LYS A 64 1.47 -4.33 -15.69
CA LYS A 64 2.36 -5.42 -16.13
C LYS A 64 3.18 -4.98 -17.33
N LYS A 65 4.40 -5.51 -17.46
CA LYS A 65 5.35 -5.09 -18.49
C LYS A 65 4.78 -5.31 -19.90
N GLU A 66 4.08 -6.42 -20.08
CA GLU A 66 3.44 -6.82 -21.34
C GLU A 66 2.30 -5.87 -21.69
N ASP A 67 1.49 -5.47 -20.71
CA ASP A 67 0.38 -4.55 -20.90
C ASP A 67 0.84 -3.11 -21.16
N ALA A 68 1.88 -2.65 -20.44
CA ALA A 68 2.52 -1.37 -20.73
C ALA A 68 3.07 -1.33 -22.16
N LYS A 69 3.69 -2.43 -22.63
CA LYS A 69 4.18 -2.55 -24.00
C LYS A 69 3.03 -2.52 -25.01
N ARG A 70 1.98 -3.31 -24.81
CA ARG A 70 0.79 -3.31 -25.69
C ARG A 70 0.19 -1.91 -25.85
N TRP A 71 0.13 -1.15 -24.75
CA TRP A 71 -0.37 0.22 -24.80
C TRP A 71 0.55 1.14 -25.62
N LEU A 72 1.87 1.06 -25.42
CA LEU A 72 2.86 1.85 -26.18
C LEU A 72 2.83 1.50 -27.67
N ASP A 73 2.78 0.21 -28.00
CA ASP A 73 2.68 -0.27 -29.39
C ASP A 73 1.41 0.29 -30.07
N ALA A 74 0.27 0.36 -29.36
CA ALA A 74 -0.96 0.96 -29.89
C ALA A 74 -0.81 2.48 -30.08
N HIS A 75 -0.17 3.17 -29.13
CA HIS A 75 0.08 4.60 -29.21
C HIS A 75 0.94 4.99 -30.42
N GLU A 76 2.06 4.27 -30.61
CA GLU A 76 3.03 4.54 -31.68
C GLU A 76 2.46 4.24 -33.07
N ASN A 77 1.64 3.18 -33.18
CA ASN A 77 1.06 2.76 -34.46
C ASN A 77 -0.31 3.41 -34.76
N GLY A 78 -0.83 4.30 -33.90
CA GLY A 78 -2.14 4.93 -34.08
C GLY A 78 -3.33 3.96 -34.00
N GLY A 79 -3.16 2.83 -33.30
CA GLY A 79 -4.17 1.79 -33.15
C GLY A 79 -5.12 2.04 -31.98
N PRO A 80 -6.17 1.19 -31.82
CA PRO A 80 -7.05 1.27 -30.66
C PRO A 80 -6.30 0.88 -29.37
N TYR A 81 -6.50 1.65 -28.31
CA TYR A 81 -5.90 1.35 -27.00
C TYR A 81 -6.51 0.09 -26.37
N PRO A 82 -5.69 -0.80 -25.76
CA PRO A 82 -6.22 -1.93 -25.01
C PRO A 82 -7.05 -1.46 -23.81
N THR A 83 -8.20 -2.10 -23.59
CA THR A 83 -9.11 -1.82 -22.47
C THR A 83 -8.95 -2.80 -21.30
N ASP A 84 -8.15 -3.86 -21.50
CA ASP A 84 -7.97 -5.01 -20.60
C ASP A 84 -6.61 -4.99 -19.86
N LEU A 85 -6.01 -3.81 -19.69
CA LEU A 85 -4.70 -3.66 -19.04
C LEU A 85 -4.76 -4.06 -17.56
N GLN A 86 -3.74 -4.78 -17.10
CA GLN A 86 -3.68 -5.26 -15.72
C GLN A 86 -2.62 -4.53 -14.89
N LEU A 87 -2.99 -4.20 -13.66
CA LEU A 87 -2.06 -3.78 -12.62
C LEU A 87 -1.03 -4.88 -12.37
N ASP A 88 0.22 -4.48 -12.15
CA ASP A 88 1.27 -5.40 -11.77
C ASP A 88 1.09 -5.95 -10.35
N GLY A 89 1.70 -7.09 -10.06
CA GLY A 89 1.62 -7.71 -8.74
C GLY A 89 2.24 -6.85 -7.64
N PHE A 90 1.75 -7.00 -6.40
CA PHE A 90 2.20 -6.22 -5.25
C PHE A 90 3.73 -6.19 -5.06
N LEU A 91 4.40 -7.35 -5.14
CA LEU A 91 5.86 -7.42 -5.02
C LEU A 91 6.59 -6.89 -6.26
N SER A 92 5.96 -6.93 -7.44
CA SER A 92 6.49 -6.28 -8.64
C SER A 92 6.42 -4.77 -8.52
N LEU A 93 5.31 -4.21 -8.03
CA LEU A 93 5.20 -2.78 -7.70
C LEU A 93 6.26 -2.38 -6.67
N TYR A 94 6.48 -3.20 -5.64
CA TYR A 94 7.57 -2.97 -4.69
C TYR A 94 8.96 -2.98 -5.36
N LYS A 95 9.18 -3.85 -6.34
CA LYS A 95 10.42 -3.83 -7.15
C LYS A 95 10.54 -2.53 -7.93
N LYS A 96 9.45 -2.03 -8.51
CA LYS A 96 9.43 -0.80 -9.32
C LYS A 96 9.69 0.46 -8.50
N ILE A 97 9.18 0.58 -7.27
CA ILE A 97 9.47 1.75 -6.42
C ILE A 97 10.96 1.87 -6.04
N LYS A 98 11.76 0.82 -6.27
CA LYS A 98 13.22 0.83 -6.04
C LYS A 98 14.02 1.12 -7.32
N GLY A 99 13.35 1.25 -8.47
CA GLY A 99 13.98 1.39 -9.78
C GLY A 99 13.84 2.79 -10.37
N GLU A 100 14.33 2.93 -11.60
CA GLU A 100 14.36 4.20 -12.34
C GLU A 100 12.96 4.70 -12.74
N LEU A 101 11.94 3.85 -12.73
CA LEU A 101 10.54 4.26 -12.95
C LEU A 101 10.03 5.27 -11.92
N MET A 102 10.70 5.39 -10.77
CA MET A 102 10.42 6.42 -9.78
C MET A 102 11.00 7.78 -10.14
N ILE A 103 12.03 7.86 -10.97
CA ILE A 103 12.76 9.10 -11.28
C ILE A 103 12.05 9.81 -12.45
N MET A 104 10.83 10.29 -12.20
CA MET A 104 9.94 10.90 -13.20
C MET A 104 9.89 12.43 -13.14
N TYR A 105 10.26 13.00 -12.00
CA TYR A 105 10.31 14.44 -11.76
C TYR A 105 11.69 14.83 -11.21
N VAL A 106 12.00 16.13 -11.24
CA VAL A 106 13.30 16.67 -10.81
C VAL A 106 13.64 16.28 -9.36
N ASP A 107 12.65 16.32 -8.46
CA ASP A 107 12.82 16.01 -7.04
C ASP A 107 12.48 14.55 -6.69
N SER A 108 12.29 13.70 -7.69
CA SER A 108 11.90 12.31 -7.49
C SER A 108 12.99 11.51 -6.77
N LYS A 109 12.56 10.62 -5.86
CA LYS A 109 13.44 9.69 -5.16
C LYS A 109 12.88 8.27 -5.22
N LYS A 110 13.74 7.34 -5.64
CA LYS A 110 13.46 5.90 -5.51
C LYS A 110 13.59 5.45 -4.06
N PHE A 111 12.78 4.48 -3.69
CA PHE A 111 12.84 3.86 -2.39
C PHE A 111 14.11 3.01 -2.27
N THR A 112 14.85 3.17 -1.17
CA THR A 112 15.99 2.31 -0.82
C THR A 112 15.67 1.64 0.50
N PRO A 113 15.45 0.31 0.52
CA PRO A 113 15.11 -0.40 1.75
C PRO A 113 16.18 -0.25 2.82
N LYS A 114 15.76 -0.13 4.07
CA LYS A 114 16.62 -0.08 5.26
C LYS A 114 16.22 -1.19 6.22
N GLY A 115 17.20 -1.79 6.88
CA GLY A 115 16.96 -2.83 7.89
C GLY A 115 16.07 -3.96 7.36
N THR A 116 14.93 -4.18 8.02
CA THR A 116 14.01 -5.29 7.80
C THR A 116 12.88 -5.00 6.80
N GLU A 117 12.76 -3.78 6.28
CA GLU A 117 11.64 -3.35 5.43
C GLU A 117 11.38 -4.26 4.22
N GLY A 118 12.45 -4.79 3.63
CA GLY A 118 12.38 -5.68 2.48
C GLY A 118 11.78 -7.06 2.79
N ASP A 119 11.96 -7.57 4.00
CA ASP A 119 11.40 -8.86 4.42
C ASP A 119 10.01 -8.68 5.03
N SER A 120 9.79 -7.58 5.76
CA SER A 120 8.48 -7.17 6.28
C SER A 120 7.42 -7.07 5.18
N ILE A 121 7.74 -6.46 4.03
CA ILE A 121 6.77 -6.35 2.93
C ILE A 121 6.48 -7.70 2.24
N LYS A 122 7.48 -8.59 2.13
CA LYS A 122 7.28 -9.95 1.59
C LYS A 122 6.39 -10.76 2.52
N PHE A 123 6.63 -10.64 3.83
CA PHE A 123 5.84 -11.28 4.86
C PHE A 123 4.39 -10.78 4.87
N LEU A 124 4.18 -9.46 4.81
CA LEU A 124 2.85 -8.86 4.66
C LEU A 124 2.10 -9.42 3.44
N ASN A 125 2.77 -9.50 2.28
CA ASN A 125 2.18 -10.06 1.07
C ASN A 125 1.79 -11.55 1.24
N ARG A 126 2.64 -12.34 1.91
CA ARG A 126 2.34 -13.74 2.21
C ARG A 126 1.11 -13.85 3.12
N LEU A 127 1.08 -13.10 4.23
CA LEU A 127 -0.05 -13.10 5.15
C LEU A 127 -1.36 -12.70 4.45
N ARG A 128 -1.33 -11.65 3.63
CA ARG A 128 -2.51 -11.23 2.86
C ARG A 128 -3.02 -12.37 1.98
N ASN A 129 -2.12 -13.04 1.24
CA ASN A 129 -2.50 -14.15 0.37
C ASN A 129 -3.12 -15.30 1.15
N GLU A 130 -2.59 -15.63 2.32
CA GLU A 130 -3.14 -16.67 3.19
C GLU A 130 -4.54 -16.33 3.71
N TYR A 131 -4.80 -15.07 4.06
CA TYR A 131 -6.12 -14.63 4.54
C TYR A 131 -7.18 -14.51 3.43
N VAL A 132 -6.78 -14.19 2.20
CA VAL A 132 -7.69 -14.04 1.06
C VAL A 132 -7.97 -15.37 0.36
N HIS A 133 -6.94 -16.20 0.18
CA HIS A 133 -7.02 -17.49 -0.52
C HIS A 133 -6.96 -18.66 0.45
N PHE A 134 -7.63 -18.53 1.61
CA PHE A 134 -7.58 -19.55 2.64
C PHE A 134 -8.21 -20.87 2.15
N THR A 135 -7.53 -21.99 2.43
CA THR A 135 -8.16 -23.31 2.42
C THR A 135 -8.68 -23.62 3.83
N PRO A 136 -9.64 -24.54 4.01
CA PRO A 136 -10.08 -24.95 5.34
C PRO A 136 -8.91 -25.53 6.15
N ARG A 137 -8.30 -24.72 7.01
CA ARG A 137 -7.19 -25.10 7.89
C ARG A 137 -7.21 -24.25 9.16
N VAL A 138 -6.86 -24.86 10.30
CA VAL A 138 -6.52 -24.12 11.51
C VAL A 138 -5.09 -23.64 11.36
N TRP A 139 -4.86 -22.36 11.61
CA TRP A 139 -3.54 -21.77 11.58
C TRP A 139 -3.39 -20.79 12.73
N ALA A 140 -2.23 -20.84 13.36
CA ALA A 140 -1.79 -19.91 14.39
C ALA A 140 -0.51 -19.25 13.87
N PHE A 141 -0.30 -17.99 14.22
CA PHE A 141 0.94 -17.29 13.94
C PHE A 141 1.30 -16.43 15.14
N GLU A 142 2.60 -16.20 15.29
CA GLU A 142 3.15 -15.40 16.36
C GLU A 142 2.81 -13.92 16.15
N LEU A 143 2.26 -13.29 17.20
CA LEU A 143 1.94 -11.86 17.19
C LEU A 143 3.13 -11.00 17.61
N VAL A 144 4.12 -11.60 18.28
CA VAL A 144 5.40 -10.96 18.62
C VAL A 144 6.12 -10.58 17.33
N GLY A 145 6.64 -9.35 17.25
CA GLY A 145 7.31 -8.80 16.07
C GLY A 145 6.37 -8.34 14.93
N LEU A 146 5.08 -8.69 14.96
CA LEU A 146 4.13 -8.23 13.94
C LEU A 146 3.92 -6.71 13.93
N PRO A 147 3.88 -6.00 15.09
CA PRO A 147 3.86 -4.54 15.10
C PRO A 147 5.06 -3.92 14.38
N ASP A 148 6.26 -4.48 14.52
CA ASP A 148 7.47 -3.96 13.85
C ASP A 148 7.40 -4.16 12.33
N ILE A 149 6.89 -5.30 11.86
CA ILE A 149 6.64 -5.55 10.43
C ILE A 149 5.67 -4.50 9.85
N PHE A 150 4.64 -4.13 10.61
CA PHE A 150 3.70 -3.09 10.23
C PHE A 150 4.33 -1.70 10.26
N MET A 151 5.19 -1.41 11.23
CA MET A 151 5.96 -0.15 11.28
C MET A 151 6.86 -0.01 10.06
N ASP A 152 7.56 -1.07 9.66
CA ASP A 152 8.35 -1.11 8.43
C ASP A 152 7.49 -0.80 7.19
N CYS A 153 6.36 -1.48 7.05
CA CYS A 153 5.46 -1.25 5.91
C CYS A 153 4.90 0.18 5.90
N GLN A 154 4.61 0.74 7.08
CA GLN A 154 4.19 2.13 7.21
C GLN A 154 5.31 3.11 6.88
N ASN A 155 6.57 2.82 7.22
CA ASN A 155 7.72 3.65 6.83
C ASN A 155 7.84 3.74 5.30
N ILE A 156 7.62 2.63 4.59
CA ILE A 156 7.58 2.62 3.11
C ILE A 156 6.46 3.54 2.62
N ALA A 157 5.25 3.42 3.17
CA ALA A 157 4.11 4.25 2.77
C ALA A 157 4.35 5.74 3.03
N GLU A 158 4.92 6.11 4.18
CA GLU A 158 5.26 7.48 4.54
C GLU A 158 6.37 8.05 3.63
N PHE A 159 7.38 7.24 3.26
CA PHE A 159 8.38 7.62 2.26
C PHE A 159 7.70 7.94 0.92
N LEU A 160 6.84 7.05 0.44
CA LEU A 160 6.13 7.25 -0.84
C LEU A 160 5.25 8.50 -0.81
N ALA A 161 4.55 8.74 0.30
CA ALA A 161 3.65 9.87 0.47
C ALA A 161 4.37 11.23 0.49
N TRP A 162 5.53 11.30 1.16
CA TRP A 162 6.11 12.57 1.59
C TRP A 162 7.53 12.83 1.07
N GLN A 163 8.31 11.77 0.82
CA GLN A 163 9.74 11.89 0.53
C GLN A 163 10.09 11.53 -0.91
N SER A 164 9.22 10.77 -1.59
CA SER A 164 9.45 10.32 -2.98
C SER A 164 9.39 11.42 -4.01
N GLY A 165 8.70 12.54 -3.73
CA GLY A 165 8.47 13.61 -4.70
C GLY A 165 7.41 13.30 -5.77
N ASN A 166 6.80 12.10 -5.76
CA ASN A 166 5.93 11.65 -6.85
C ASN A 166 4.42 11.76 -6.55
N VAL A 167 4.04 11.95 -5.29
CA VAL A 167 2.62 12.01 -4.88
C VAL A 167 2.18 13.45 -4.66
N PHE A 168 1.35 13.95 -5.58
CA PHE A 168 0.77 15.29 -5.50
C PHE A 168 -0.62 15.27 -4.84
N TRP A 169 -0.66 15.70 -3.59
CA TRP A 169 -1.89 15.82 -2.81
C TRP A 169 -2.73 17.02 -3.24
N ARG A 170 -3.60 16.81 -4.25
CA ARG A 170 -4.50 17.85 -4.78
C ARG A 170 -5.54 18.29 -3.74
N GLU A 171 -6.09 17.32 -3.01
CA GLU A 171 -7.09 17.58 -1.98
C GLU A 171 -6.44 17.68 -0.59
N SER A 172 -6.58 18.85 0.04
CA SER A 172 -6.07 19.10 1.38
C SER A 172 -6.75 18.23 2.45
N SER A 173 -8.02 17.88 2.23
CA SER A 173 -8.80 16.97 3.08
C SER A 173 -8.17 15.57 3.15
N LEU A 174 -7.87 14.97 1.99
CA LEU A 174 -7.23 13.65 1.88
C LEU A 174 -5.83 13.65 2.50
N LYS A 175 -5.05 14.72 2.26
CA LYS A 175 -3.73 14.90 2.88
C LYS A 175 -3.81 14.94 4.41
N LYS A 176 -4.81 15.63 4.97
CA LYS A 176 -5.03 15.70 6.42
C LYS A 176 -5.45 14.33 6.98
N ARG A 177 -6.35 13.64 6.29
CA ARG A 177 -6.86 12.30 6.66
C ARG A 177 -5.74 11.28 6.76
N ILE A 178 -4.90 11.13 5.72
CA ILE A 178 -3.82 10.15 5.74
C ILE A 178 -2.75 10.48 6.78
N LYS A 179 -2.44 11.76 7.02
CA LYS A 179 -1.52 12.17 8.09
C LYS A 179 -2.05 11.75 9.47
N ASN A 180 -3.34 11.95 9.70
CA ASN A 180 -3.99 11.50 10.92
C ASN A 180 -3.96 9.97 11.04
N ALA A 181 -4.30 9.26 9.96
CA ALA A 181 -4.28 7.81 9.93
C ALA A 181 -2.88 7.24 10.24
N PHE A 182 -1.82 7.76 9.61
CA PHE A 182 -0.43 7.37 9.90
C PHE A 182 -0.02 7.64 11.35
N SER A 183 -0.40 8.80 11.90
CA SER A 183 -0.13 9.13 13.31
C SER A 183 -0.81 8.14 14.26
N LEU A 184 -2.10 7.88 14.04
CA LEU A 184 -2.90 6.97 14.85
C LEU A 184 -2.43 5.52 14.75
N SER A 185 -2.15 5.02 13.54
CA SER A 185 -1.64 3.67 13.35
C SER A 185 -0.28 3.49 14.04
N ARG A 186 0.63 4.48 13.93
CA ARG A 186 1.93 4.42 14.61
C ARG A 186 1.77 4.38 16.12
N SER A 187 0.90 5.21 16.70
CA SER A 187 0.62 5.17 18.14
C SER A 187 0.05 3.82 18.59
N SER A 188 -0.88 3.25 17.84
CA SER A 188 -1.43 1.92 18.14
C SER A 188 -0.38 0.81 18.01
N LEU A 189 0.49 0.86 17.00
CA LEU A 189 1.55 -0.13 16.81
C LEU A 189 2.57 -0.14 17.96
N LEU A 190 2.98 1.03 18.44
CA LEU A 190 3.87 1.13 19.61
C LEU A 190 3.26 0.48 20.86
N LYS A 191 1.99 0.78 21.14
CA LYS A 191 1.26 0.15 22.28
C LYS A 191 1.13 -1.36 22.13
N LEU A 192 0.85 -1.83 20.91
CA LEU A 192 0.74 -3.28 20.64
C LEU A 192 2.09 -3.98 20.77
N ARG A 193 3.17 -3.32 20.32
CA ARG A 193 4.54 -3.81 20.50
C ARG A 193 4.86 -4.02 21.97
N GLU A 194 4.69 -2.99 22.79
CA GLU A 194 4.91 -3.08 24.24
C GLU A 194 4.05 -4.18 24.87
N LYS A 195 2.79 -4.33 24.44
CA LYS A 195 1.89 -5.39 24.94
C LYS A 195 2.41 -6.80 24.63
N TYR A 196 2.95 -7.03 23.44
CA TYR A 196 3.43 -8.37 23.03
C TYR A 196 4.87 -8.67 23.47
N GLU A 197 5.69 -7.65 23.73
CA GLU A 197 7.03 -7.85 24.29
C GLU A 197 7.00 -8.11 25.80
N ASN A 198 6.01 -7.57 26.52
CA ASN A 198 5.89 -7.69 27.98
C ASN A 198 4.87 -8.74 28.48
N GLY A 199 4.15 -9.41 27.57
CA GLY A 199 3.11 -10.39 27.89
C GLY A 199 3.51 -11.79 27.48
#